data_AF-A0A920V3Q6-F1
#
_entry.id   AF-A0A920V3Q6-F1
#
_cell.length_a   1.000
_cell.length_b   1.000
_cell.length_c   1.000
_cell.angle_alpha   90.00
_cell.angle_beta   90.00
_cell.angle_gamma   90.00
#
_symmetry.space_group_name_H-M   'P 1'
#
loop_
_entity.id
_entity.type
_entity.pdbx_description
1 polymer ?
#
loop_
_entity_poly.entity_id
_entity_poly.type
_entity_poly.pdbx_seq_one_letter_code
_entity_poly.pdbx_strand_id
1 'polypeptide(L)'
;MNAGAPAPIADDPVVVGLSLEPKERNYRFDRGPAVGGLLPVTATRPRETSPGPPGRRPQRGKVATVTEDGYVTAFGKKGQAAVMVRYGGQAKVSHVTSPFRDNVDLAGFQPNNFIDEHVMARWKRLGTRPSTLCTDPEFIRRAYLDSIGTLPTTGKVEAFLKSARPDKRDQLVDELLGLTGDPKTRSARRVVECLLGVEVGRPAGNNRKQTGVGGMWSLSNWIKRSLREKCPLTGFFREIITARGSTLKNGPANFFRISRKPTDLAETTAQVFLGVRIQCARCHHHPYEVYSQSDY
;
A
#
# COMPACT_ATOMS: atom_id res chain seq x y z
N MET A 1 -0.52 33.80 -6.75
CA MET A 1 -0.53 32.84 -5.62
C MET A 1 -1.94 32.85 -5.08
N ASN A 2 -2.83 32.03 -5.64
CA ASN A 2 -4.26 32.11 -5.31
C ASN A 2 -4.56 31.24 -4.09
N ALA A 3 -4.97 31.92 -3.02
CA ALA A 3 -5.68 31.46 -1.83
C ALA A 3 -5.57 29.96 -1.51
N GLY A 4 -4.61 29.60 -0.64
CA GLY A 4 -4.74 28.38 0.16
C GLY A 4 -5.96 28.48 1.09
N ALA A 5 -6.48 27.34 1.52
CA ALA A 5 -7.55 27.31 2.51
C ALA A 5 -7.15 28.10 3.78
N PRO A 6 -8.07 28.85 4.41
CA PRO A 6 -7.79 29.56 5.65
C PRO A 6 -7.31 28.58 6.74
N ALA A 7 -6.48 29.09 7.65
CA ALA A 7 -5.96 28.31 8.77
C ALA A 7 -7.12 27.72 9.59
N PRO A 8 -7.01 26.45 10.05
CA PRO A 8 -7.98 25.92 10.98
C PRO A 8 -7.97 26.73 12.29
N ILE A 9 -9.13 27.17 12.75
CA ILE A 9 -9.30 27.83 14.06
C ILE A 9 -9.75 26.82 15.12
N ALA A 10 -9.52 27.11 16.39
CA ALA A 10 -9.82 26.17 17.49
C ALA A 10 -11.29 25.73 17.55
N ASP A 11 -12.20 26.58 17.08
CA ASP A 11 -13.64 26.32 17.03
C ASP A 11 -14.10 25.74 15.69
N ASP A 12 -13.18 25.44 14.76
CA ASP A 12 -13.57 24.85 13.48
C ASP A 12 -14.23 23.48 13.69
N PRO A 13 -15.35 23.22 13.00
CA PRO A 13 -16.05 21.97 13.18
C PRO A 13 -15.21 20.80 12.64
N VAL A 14 -14.79 19.94 13.56
CA VAL A 14 -13.98 18.75 13.28
C VAL A 14 -14.79 17.77 12.44
N VAL A 15 -14.21 17.32 11.32
CA VAL A 15 -14.78 16.27 10.49
C VAL A 15 -14.63 14.94 11.21
N VAL A 16 -15.72 14.41 11.76
CA VAL A 16 -15.75 13.11 12.44
C VAL A 16 -16.06 11.96 11.50
N GLY A 17 -16.54 12.25 10.29
CA GLY A 17 -16.78 11.23 9.26
C GLY A 17 -16.83 11.81 7.85
N LEU A 18 -16.38 11.01 6.89
CA LEU A 18 -16.54 11.26 5.47
C LEU A 18 -17.28 10.06 4.87
N SER A 19 -18.43 10.28 4.22
CA SER A 19 -19.14 9.24 3.47
C SER A 19 -19.16 9.57 1.99
N LEU A 20 -19.10 8.53 1.17
CA LEU A 20 -19.04 8.62 -0.29
C LEU A 20 -20.01 7.60 -0.86
N GLU A 21 -21.00 8.08 -1.60
CA GLU A 21 -22.04 7.22 -2.16
C GLU A 21 -22.20 7.43 -3.68
N PRO A 22 -22.38 6.35 -4.46
CA PRO A 22 -22.20 4.97 -4.05
C PRO A 22 -20.71 4.61 -3.89
N LYS A 23 -20.40 3.64 -3.01
CA LYS A 23 -19.04 3.09 -2.86
C LYS A 23 -18.55 2.38 -4.13
N GLU A 24 -19.48 1.82 -4.89
CA GLU A 24 -19.23 1.19 -6.19
C GLU A 24 -20.32 1.59 -7.18
N ARG A 25 -19.94 1.91 -8.42
CA ARG A 25 -20.87 2.20 -9.51
C ARG A 25 -20.45 1.47 -10.78
N ASN A 26 -21.37 0.68 -11.34
CA ASN A 26 -21.16 -0.05 -12.58
C ASN A 26 -21.74 0.76 -13.75
N TYR A 27 -20.90 1.09 -14.73
CA TYR A 27 -21.30 1.80 -15.95
C TYR A 27 -21.20 0.87 -17.16
N ARG A 28 -22.27 0.88 -17.96
CA ARG A 28 -22.44 0.06 -19.14
C ARG A 28 -22.39 0.96 -20.38
N PHE A 29 -21.48 0.68 -21.31
CA PHE A 29 -21.28 1.48 -22.53
C PHE A 29 -22.09 0.98 -23.73
N ASP A 30 -22.66 -0.23 -23.63
CA ASP A 30 -23.43 -0.90 -24.67
C ASP A 30 -24.87 -0.36 -24.82
N ARG A 31 -25.29 0.60 -23.98
CA ARG A 31 -26.65 1.17 -23.96
C ARG A 31 -26.75 2.69 -24.17
N GLY A 32 -25.73 3.34 -24.73
CA GLY A 32 -25.76 4.78 -25.08
C GLY A 32 -24.56 5.59 -24.56
N PRO A 33 -24.53 6.92 -24.82
CA PRO A 33 -23.42 7.77 -24.36
C PRO A 33 -23.31 7.72 -22.84
N ALA A 34 -22.08 7.72 -22.36
CA ALA A 34 -21.70 7.61 -20.96
C ALA A 34 -22.70 8.28 -20.00
N VAL A 35 -23.50 7.48 -19.29
CA VAL A 35 -24.37 7.99 -18.23
C VAL A 35 -23.43 8.42 -17.11
N GLY A 36 -23.17 9.72 -16.96
CA GLY A 36 -22.46 10.24 -15.79
C GLY A 36 -23.43 10.38 -14.61
N GLY A 37 -22.89 10.47 -13.40
CA GLY A 37 -23.71 10.86 -12.27
C GLY A 37 -22.91 11.47 -11.14
N LEU A 38 -23.61 12.24 -10.31
CA LEU A 38 -23.03 12.87 -9.15
C LEU A 38 -22.54 11.80 -8.18
N LEU A 39 -21.34 12.01 -7.63
CA LEU A 39 -20.81 11.25 -6.51
C LEU A 39 -20.96 12.11 -5.25
N PRO A 40 -22.12 12.07 -4.55
CA PRO A 40 -22.31 12.82 -3.31
C PRO A 40 -21.25 12.44 -2.29
N VAL A 41 -20.69 13.47 -1.67
CA VAL A 41 -19.79 13.33 -0.52
C VAL A 41 -20.43 14.05 0.63
N THR A 42 -20.55 13.38 1.77
CA THR A 42 -21.04 14.01 3.00
C THR A 42 -19.92 14.03 4.01
N ALA A 43 -19.61 15.22 4.52
CA ALA A 43 -18.75 15.37 5.69
C ALA A 43 -19.65 15.51 6.92
N THR A 44 -19.48 14.61 7.89
CA THR A 44 -20.19 14.64 9.17
C THR A 44 -19.37 15.43 10.18
N ARG A 45 -20.00 16.42 10.80
CA ARG A 45 -19.49 17.17 11.95
C ARG A 45 -20.40 16.91 13.16
N PRO A 46 -19.93 17.02 14.42
CA PRO A 46 -20.70 16.67 15.62
C PRO A 46 -22.05 17.37 15.80
N ARG A 47 -22.37 18.39 15.00
CA ARG A 47 -23.67 19.11 15.03
C ARG A 47 -24.26 19.46 13.66
N GLU A 48 -23.63 19.09 12.54
CA GLU A 48 -24.15 19.36 11.20
C GLU A 48 -23.65 18.32 10.17
N THR A 49 -24.56 17.82 9.34
CA THR A 49 -24.22 17.14 8.07
C THR A 49 -24.39 18.16 6.94
N SER A 50 -23.30 18.78 6.51
CA SER A 50 -23.31 19.70 5.37
C SER A 50 -22.95 18.96 4.08
N PRO A 51 -23.83 18.96 3.05
CA PRO A 51 -23.48 18.55 1.70
C PRO A 51 -22.68 19.68 1.02
N GLY A 52 -21.41 19.85 1.38
CA GLY A 52 -20.49 20.84 0.77
C GLY A 52 -19.30 20.14 0.12
N PRO A 53 -18.76 20.62 -1.01
CA PRO A 53 -17.80 19.87 -1.81
C PRO A 53 -16.44 19.83 -1.08
N PRO A 54 -15.97 18.65 -0.63
CA PRO A 54 -14.59 18.53 -0.21
C PRO A 54 -13.67 18.72 -1.41
N GLY A 55 -12.43 19.16 -1.18
CA GLY A 55 -11.44 19.30 -2.25
C GLY A 55 -11.31 18.03 -3.08
N ARG A 56 -11.87 18.04 -4.30
CA ARG A 56 -11.82 16.93 -5.25
C ARG A 56 -10.70 17.24 -6.24
N ARG A 57 -9.69 16.37 -6.31
CA ARG A 57 -8.73 16.46 -7.41
C ARG A 57 -9.34 15.80 -8.65
N PRO A 58 -9.35 16.48 -9.81
CA PRO A 58 -9.74 15.86 -11.06
C PRO A 58 -8.79 14.69 -11.34
N GLN A 59 -9.32 13.47 -11.35
CA GLN A 59 -8.60 12.31 -11.84
C GLN A 59 -8.97 12.10 -13.30
N ARG A 60 -8.01 12.32 -14.21
CA ARG A 60 -8.15 11.88 -15.61
C ARG A 60 -7.67 10.43 -15.71
N GLY A 61 -8.57 9.50 -15.41
CA GLY A 61 -8.34 8.09 -15.63
C GLY A 61 -8.66 7.70 -17.08
N LYS A 62 -8.09 6.56 -17.53
CA LYS A 62 -8.46 5.96 -18.83
C LYS A 62 -9.91 5.43 -18.86
N VAL A 63 -10.54 5.26 -17.70
CA VAL A 63 -11.87 4.63 -17.53
C VAL A 63 -12.93 5.65 -17.08
N ALA A 64 -12.56 6.64 -16.27
CA ALA A 64 -13.47 7.69 -15.82
C ALA A 64 -12.76 9.02 -15.56
N THR A 65 -13.53 10.11 -15.66
CA THR A 65 -13.14 11.45 -15.24
C THR A 65 -14.09 11.98 -14.18
N VAL A 66 -13.60 12.94 -13.40
CA VAL A 66 -14.36 13.58 -12.33
C VAL A 66 -14.22 15.08 -12.50
N THR A 67 -15.34 15.80 -12.56
CA THR A 67 -15.37 17.27 -12.56
C THR A 67 -15.16 17.80 -11.14
N GLU A 68 -14.87 19.11 -11.01
CA GLU A 68 -14.71 19.75 -9.70
C GLU A 68 -15.99 19.65 -8.84
N ASP A 69 -17.16 19.71 -9.48
CA ASP A 69 -18.47 19.53 -8.83
C ASP A 69 -18.76 18.09 -8.42
N GLY A 70 -17.85 17.15 -8.72
CA GLY A 70 -17.99 15.75 -8.33
C GLY A 70 -18.84 14.91 -9.28
N TYR A 71 -19.05 15.40 -10.50
CA TYR A 71 -19.71 14.63 -11.53
C TYR A 71 -18.73 13.64 -12.14
N VAL A 72 -19.09 12.36 -12.12
CA VAL A 72 -18.24 11.28 -12.62
C VAL A 72 -18.75 10.83 -13.98
N THR A 73 -17.88 10.88 -14.99
CA THR A 73 -18.18 10.41 -16.34
C THR A 73 -17.22 9.29 -16.71
N ALA A 74 -17.75 8.09 -16.94
CA ALA A 74 -16.97 6.95 -17.45
C ALA A 74 -16.79 7.09 -18.98
N PHE A 75 -15.63 6.79 -19.54
CA PHE A 75 -15.39 6.90 -20.99
C PHE A 75 -14.89 5.59 -21.60
N GLY A 76 -15.66 5.03 -22.54
CA GLY A 76 -15.30 4.16 -23.68
C GLY A 76 -14.42 2.92 -23.46
N LYS A 77 -13.89 2.66 -22.27
CA LYS A 77 -12.93 1.58 -21.99
C LYS A 77 -13.41 0.73 -20.82
N LYS A 78 -13.42 -0.58 -21.05
CA LYS A 78 -13.69 -1.61 -20.04
C LYS A 78 -12.55 -1.63 -19.01
N GLY A 79 -12.88 -1.79 -17.73
CA GLY A 79 -11.92 -1.74 -16.62
C GLY A 79 -12.52 -1.13 -15.36
N GLN A 80 -11.66 -0.72 -14.42
CA GLN A 80 -12.09 0.01 -13.23
C GLN A 80 -11.20 1.23 -12.99
N ALA A 81 -11.82 2.32 -12.55
CA ALA A 81 -11.15 3.47 -11.96
C ALA A 81 -11.54 3.62 -10.48
N ALA A 82 -10.59 4.09 -9.68
CA ALA A 82 -10.83 4.49 -8.29
C ALA A 82 -10.93 6.01 -8.24
N VAL A 83 -12.04 6.54 -7.74
CA VAL A 83 -12.23 7.97 -7.48
C VAL A 83 -11.99 8.19 -5.99
N MET A 84 -10.86 8.81 -5.66
CA MET A 84 -10.50 9.13 -4.28
C MET A 84 -10.93 10.56 -3.94
N VAL A 85 -11.65 10.70 -2.83
CA VAL A 85 -12.03 11.97 -2.23
C VAL A 85 -11.30 12.11 -0.90
N ARG A 86 -10.69 13.28 -0.67
CA ARG A 86 -9.97 13.60 0.57
C ARG A 86 -10.54 14.86 1.20
N TYR A 87 -10.74 14.84 2.50
CA TYR A 87 -11.23 15.99 3.26
C TYR A 87 -10.89 15.87 4.74
N GLY A 88 -10.31 16.91 5.34
CA GLY A 88 -10.06 16.96 6.78
C GLY A 88 -9.32 15.73 7.32
N GLY A 89 -8.26 15.29 6.63
CA GLY A 89 -7.48 14.09 7.01
C GLY A 89 -8.16 12.74 6.74
N GLN A 90 -9.38 12.74 6.21
CA GLN A 90 -10.09 11.52 5.82
C GLN A 90 -10.00 11.29 4.32
N ALA A 91 -9.86 10.02 3.92
CA ALA A 91 -9.93 9.61 2.52
C ALA A 91 -11.02 8.54 2.34
N LYS A 92 -11.86 8.72 1.31
CA LYS A 92 -12.80 7.70 0.84
C LYS A 92 -12.59 7.45 -0.64
N VAL A 93 -12.86 6.23 -1.08
CA VAL A 93 -12.70 5.81 -2.46
C VAL A 93 -14.02 5.23 -2.97
N SER A 94 -14.47 5.69 -4.12
CA SER A 94 -15.56 5.09 -4.88
C SER A 94 -14.98 4.42 -6.11
N HIS A 95 -15.45 3.22 -6.42
CA HIS A 95 -14.99 2.48 -7.58
C HIS A 95 -15.98 2.59 -8.73
N VAL A 96 -15.46 3.01 -9.88
CA VAL A 96 -16.19 3.13 -11.14
C VAL A 96 -15.78 1.97 -12.01
N THR A 97 -16.69 1.03 -12.25
CA THR A 97 -16.40 -0.20 -12.98
C THR A 97 -17.16 -0.23 -14.30
N SER A 98 -16.47 -0.57 -15.39
CA SER A 98 -17.08 -0.96 -16.64
C SER A 98 -16.66 -2.40 -16.96
N PRO A 99 -17.56 -3.39 -16.81
CA PRO A 99 -17.20 -4.79 -16.92
C PRO A 99 -16.87 -5.19 -18.37
N PHE A 100 -16.01 -6.20 -18.52
CA PHE A 100 -15.67 -6.78 -19.82
C PHE A 100 -16.80 -7.65 -20.39
N ARG A 101 -17.56 -8.30 -19.50
CA ARG A 101 -18.72 -9.17 -19.78
C ARG A 101 -19.72 -9.04 -18.63
N ASP A 102 -21.01 -9.27 -18.91
CA ASP A 102 -22.07 -9.16 -17.88
C ASP A 102 -21.98 -10.25 -16.81
N ASN A 103 -21.60 -11.45 -17.23
CA ASN A 103 -21.40 -12.57 -16.31
C ASN A 103 -20.21 -13.41 -16.77
N VAL A 104 -19.52 -14.01 -15.81
CA VAL A 104 -18.47 -14.98 -16.04
C VAL A 104 -18.72 -16.18 -15.17
N ASP A 105 -18.77 -17.34 -15.81
CA ASP A 105 -18.72 -18.62 -15.11
C ASP A 105 -17.31 -18.86 -14.55
N LEU A 106 -17.26 -19.10 -13.24
CA LEU A 106 -16.07 -19.41 -12.46
C LEU A 106 -16.21 -20.76 -11.74
N ALA A 107 -17.17 -21.62 -12.12
CA ALA A 107 -17.42 -22.90 -11.43
C ALA A 107 -16.18 -23.80 -11.34
N GLY A 108 -15.28 -23.72 -12.34
CA GLY A 108 -14.02 -24.47 -12.35
C GLY A 108 -12.89 -23.89 -11.51
N PHE A 109 -13.07 -22.73 -10.86
CA PHE A 109 -12.06 -22.11 -10.00
C PHE A 109 -12.43 -22.30 -8.53
N GLN A 110 -11.59 -23.03 -7.80
CA GLN A 110 -11.72 -23.21 -6.35
C GLN A 110 -10.70 -22.31 -5.65
N PRO A 111 -11.13 -21.35 -4.80
CA PRO A 111 -10.22 -20.55 -3.99
C PRO A 111 -9.40 -21.43 -3.03
N ASN A 112 -8.10 -21.22 -2.97
CA ASN A 112 -7.24 -21.95 -2.02
C ASN A 112 -7.10 -21.22 -0.67
N ASN A 113 -7.34 -19.91 -0.67
CA ASN A 113 -7.22 -19.06 0.51
C ASN A 113 -8.11 -17.80 0.39
N PHE A 114 -8.16 -17.01 1.46
CA PHE A 114 -8.96 -15.78 1.54
C PHE A 114 -8.60 -14.72 0.47
N ILE A 115 -7.36 -14.71 -0.04
CA ILE A 115 -6.96 -13.79 -1.11
C ILE A 115 -7.63 -14.21 -2.42
N ASP A 116 -7.66 -15.50 -2.72
CA ASP A 116 -8.32 -16.04 -3.91
C ASP A 116 -9.82 -15.74 -3.92
N GLU A 117 -10.48 -15.68 -2.74
CA GLU A 117 -11.87 -15.25 -2.62
C GLU A 117 -12.06 -13.80 -3.08
N HIS A 118 -11.18 -12.90 -2.66
CA HIS A 118 -11.19 -11.50 -3.10
C HIS A 118 -10.90 -11.36 -4.59
N VAL A 119 -9.97 -12.16 -5.13
CA VAL A 119 -9.65 -12.20 -6.56
C VAL A 119 -10.84 -12.74 -7.37
N MET A 120 -11.50 -13.80 -6.90
CA MET A 120 -12.71 -14.33 -7.53
C MET A 120 -13.82 -13.29 -7.55
N ALA A 121 -14.09 -12.62 -6.42
CA ALA A 121 -15.07 -11.53 -6.36
C ALA A 121 -14.72 -10.38 -7.31
N ARG A 122 -13.42 -10.12 -7.51
CA ARG A 122 -12.94 -9.14 -8.48
C ARG A 122 -13.20 -9.55 -9.92
N TRP A 123 -12.92 -10.80 -10.28
CA TRP A 123 -13.18 -11.35 -11.61
C TRP A 123 -14.67 -11.35 -11.97
N LYS A 124 -15.54 -11.73 -11.03
CA LYS A 124 -17.00 -11.63 -11.21
C LYS A 124 -17.43 -10.20 -11.52
N ARG A 125 -16.96 -9.22 -10.74
CA ARG A 125 -17.29 -7.79 -10.95
C ARG A 125 -16.77 -7.23 -12.27
N LEU A 126 -15.58 -7.64 -12.69
CA LEU A 126 -14.98 -7.17 -13.95
C LEU A 126 -15.43 -7.98 -15.17
N GLY A 127 -16.13 -9.10 -15.00
CA GLY A 127 -16.46 -9.99 -16.12
C GLY A 127 -15.23 -10.59 -16.80
N THR A 128 -14.18 -10.88 -16.03
CA THR A 128 -12.94 -11.52 -16.51
C THR A 128 -12.81 -12.94 -15.98
N ARG A 129 -12.12 -13.81 -16.73
CA ARG A 129 -11.82 -15.18 -16.32
C ARG A 129 -10.39 -15.27 -15.77
N PRO A 130 -10.10 -16.23 -14.87
CA PRO A 130 -8.72 -16.58 -14.53
C PRO A 130 -7.96 -17.00 -15.79
N SER A 131 -6.66 -16.74 -15.80
CA SER A 131 -5.75 -17.36 -16.76
C SER A 131 -5.65 -18.86 -16.48
N THR A 132 -5.27 -19.62 -17.50
CA THR A 132 -4.96 -21.05 -17.32
C THR A 132 -3.82 -21.25 -16.34
N LEU A 133 -3.81 -22.40 -15.67
CA LEU A 133 -2.73 -22.76 -14.77
C LEU A 133 -1.41 -22.84 -15.56
N CYS A 134 -0.35 -22.24 -15.02
CA CYS A 134 0.96 -22.29 -15.67
C CYS A 134 1.61 -23.67 -15.53
N THR A 135 2.49 -23.97 -16.48
CA THR A 135 3.34 -25.16 -16.44
C THR A 135 4.39 -25.07 -15.34
N ASP A 136 4.97 -26.20 -14.92
CA ASP A 136 6.01 -26.21 -13.89
C ASP A 136 7.26 -25.38 -14.25
N PRO A 137 7.79 -25.40 -15.49
CA PRO A 137 8.90 -24.52 -15.88
C PRO A 137 8.55 -23.02 -15.79
N GLU A 138 7.33 -22.64 -16.17
CA GLU A 138 6.87 -21.25 -16.03
C GLU A 138 6.68 -20.86 -14.56
N PHE A 139 6.14 -21.77 -13.75
CA PHE A 139 5.90 -21.55 -12.33
C PHE A 139 7.20 -21.24 -11.59
N ILE A 140 8.21 -22.11 -11.69
CA ILE A 140 9.48 -21.89 -10.98
C ILE A 140 10.15 -20.58 -11.40
N ARG A 141 10.13 -20.24 -12.69
CA ARG A 141 10.69 -18.98 -13.18
C ARG A 141 9.96 -17.77 -12.60
N ARG A 142 8.62 -17.76 -12.65
CA ARG A 142 7.80 -16.64 -12.13
C ARG A 142 7.90 -16.53 -10.62
N ALA A 143 7.83 -17.65 -9.89
CA ALA A 143 7.97 -17.66 -8.44
C ALA A 143 9.28 -17.01 -7.98
N TYR A 144 10.40 -17.32 -8.63
CA TYR A 144 11.70 -16.70 -8.35
C TYR A 144 11.75 -15.21 -8.68
N LEU A 145 11.27 -14.80 -9.87
CA LEU A 145 11.29 -13.40 -10.29
C LEU A 145 10.36 -12.54 -9.42
N ASP A 146 9.14 -13.00 -9.18
CA ASP A 146 8.12 -12.25 -8.45
C ASP A 146 8.42 -12.20 -6.95
N SER A 147 8.97 -13.27 -6.38
CA SER A 147 9.22 -13.32 -4.93
C SER A 147 10.54 -12.70 -4.52
N ILE A 148 11.60 -12.86 -5.32
CA ILE A 148 12.97 -12.49 -4.91
C ILE A 148 13.76 -11.73 -5.99
N GLY A 149 13.18 -11.49 -7.17
CA GLY A 149 13.78 -10.68 -8.22
C GLY A 149 15.00 -11.29 -8.90
N THR A 150 15.22 -12.61 -8.77
CA THR A 150 16.34 -13.31 -9.40
C THR A 150 15.86 -14.51 -10.20
N LEU A 151 16.73 -15.12 -11.01
CA LEU A 151 16.43 -16.39 -11.69
C LEU A 151 16.82 -17.59 -10.81
N PRO A 152 16.14 -18.75 -10.95
CA PRO A 152 16.58 -19.99 -10.33
C PRO A 152 17.89 -20.48 -10.97
N THR A 153 18.70 -21.22 -10.21
CA THR A 153 19.87 -21.91 -10.78
C THR A 153 19.43 -23.14 -11.59
N THR A 154 20.25 -23.56 -12.55
CA THR A 154 19.95 -24.74 -13.39
C THR A 154 19.67 -25.99 -12.55
N GLY A 155 20.53 -26.30 -11.57
CA GLY A 155 20.33 -27.45 -10.68
C GLY A 155 19.03 -27.38 -9.88
N LYS A 156 18.57 -26.18 -9.51
CA LYS A 156 17.27 -26.01 -8.83
C LYS A 156 16.10 -26.28 -9.76
N VAL A 157 16.17 -25.80 -11.00
CA VAL A 157 15.15 -26.07 -12.02
C VAL A 157 15.04 -27.58 -12.27
N GLU A 158 16.17 -28.25 -12.49
CA GLU A 158 16.16 -29.70 -12.72
C GLU A 158 15.57 -30.48 -11.54
N ALA A 159 15.97 -30.14 -10.31
CA ALA A 159 15.45 -30.78 -9.10
C ALA A 159 13.92 -30.59 -8.96
N PHE A 160 13.43 -29.39 -9.24
CA PHE A 160 12.00 -29.08 -9.18
C PHE A 160 11.19 -29.81 -10.25
N LEU A 161 11.70 -29.87 -11.49
CA LEU A 161 11.04 -30.54 -12.60
C LEU A 161 11.04 -32.08 -12.44
N LYS A 162 12.11 -32.65 -11.86
CA LYS A 162 12.18 -34.09 -11.56
C LYS A 162 11.34 -34.51 -10.36
N SER A 163 10.95 -33.57 -9.49
CA SER A 163 10.14 -33.87 -8.31
C SER A 163 8.70 -34.26 -8.69
N ALA A 164 8.29 -35.45 -8.24
CA ALA A 164 6.92 -35.97 -8.35
C ALA A 164 6.05 -35.67 -7.12
N ARG A 165 6.58 -34.90 -6.15
CA ARG A 165 5.84 -34.56 -4.93
C ARG A 165 4.61 -33.70 -5.26
N PRO A 166 3.41 -34.05 -4.75
CA PRO A 166 2.19 -33.28 -5.02
C PRO A 166 2.25 -31.85 -4.44
N ASP A 167 3.01 -31.67 -3.35
CA ASP A 167 3.20 -30.41 -2.61
C ASP A 167 4.47 -29.63 -3.04
N LYS A 168 5.08 -29.96 -4.19
CA LYS A 168 6.36 -29.36 -4.60
C LYS A 168 6.30 -27.85 -4.82
N ARG A 169 5.14 -27.32 -5.25
CA ARG A 169 4.94 -25.87 -5.46
C ARG A 169 4.91 -25.14 -4.12
N ASP A 170 4.20 -25.68 -3.14
CA ASP A 170 4.09 -25.10 -1.79
C ASP A 170 5.44 -25.09 -1.10
N GLN A 171 6.20 -26.19 -1.16
CA GLN A 171 7.56 -26.23 -0.62
C GLN A 171 8.50 -25.22 -1.28
N LEU A 172 8.40 -25.03 -2.60
CA LEU A 172 9.20 -24.01 -3.28
C LEU A 172 8.83 -22.61 -2.79
N VAL A 173 7.53 -22.34 -2.60
CA VAL A 173 7.06 -21.07 -2.05
C VAL A 173 7.58 -20.87 -0.64
N ASP A 174 7.48 -21.88 0.24
CA ASP A 174 8.01 -21.81 1.60
C ASP A 174 9.52 -21.58 1.63
N GLU A 175 10.26 -22.22 0.72
CA GLU A 175 11.69 -22.00 0.56
C GLU A 175 11.99 -20.57 0.13
N LEU A 176 11.32 -20.09 -0.92
CA LEU A 176 11.49 -18.72 -1.40
C LEU A 176 11.15 -17.71 -0.29
N LEU A 177 10.08 -17.96 0.47
CA LEU A 177 9.67 -17.14 1.61
C LEU A 177 10.58 -17.27 2.84
N GLY A 178 11.50 -18.25 2.85
CA GLY A 178 12.41 -18.52 3.97
C GLY A 178 11.70 -19.10 5.19
N LEU A 179 10.59 -19.82 4.97
CA LEU A 179 9.77 -20.48 5.99
C LEU A 179 10.23 -21.90 6.32
N THR A 180 11.19 -22.45 5.56
CA THR A 180 11.77 -23.79 5.77
C THR A 180 12.67 -23.90 7.00
N GLY A 181 12.97 -22.79 7.68
CA GLY A 181 13.88 -22.75 8.82
C GLY A 181 15.37 -22.78 8.45
N ASP A 182 15.73 -23.12 7.20
CA ASP A 182 17.11 -23.12 6.73
C ASP A 182 17.66 -21.69 6.58
N PRO A 183 18.74 -21.34 7.29
CA PRO A 183 19.39 -20.03 7.15
C PRO A 183 19.87 -19.70 5.73
N LYS A 184 20.14 -20.70 4.88
CA LYS A 184 20.72 -20.55 3.55
C LYS A 184 19.70 -20.25 2.45
N THR A 185 18.42 -20.51 2.67
CA THR A 185 17.34 -20.34 1.67
C THR A 185 16.52 -19.05 1.84
N ARG A 186 16.89 -18.17 2.79
CA ARG A 186 16.17 -16.95 3.23
C ARG A 186 15.99 -15.83 2.19
N SER A 187 15.34 -16.11 1.08
CA SER A 187 15.40 -15.26 -0.12
C SER A 187 14.36 -14.13 -0.13
N ALA A 188 13.09 -14.36 0.25
CA ALA A 188 12.04 -13.33 0.27
C ALA A 188 11.96 -12.56 1.59
N ARG A 189 12.55 -13.09 2.68
CA ARG A 189 12.82 -12.28 3.88
C ARG A 189 13.60 -11.02 3.53
N ARG A 190 14.41 -11.08 2.46
CA ARG A 190 15.15 -9.95 1.91
C ARG A 190 14.24 -8.87 1.31
N VAL A 191 13.05 -9.19 0.80
CA VAL A 191 12.09 -8.20 0.27
C VAL A 191 11.41 -7.44 1.40
N VAL A 192 10.98 -8.12 2.48
CA VAL A 192 10.42 -7.44 3.66
C VAL A 192 11.51 -6.68 4.43
N GLU A 193 12.73 -7.22 4.53
CA GLU A 193 13.91 -6.50 5.04
C GLU A 193 14.26 -5.29 4.16
N CYS A 194 14.15 -5.40 2.83
CA CYS A 194 14.34 -4.29 1.92
C CYS A 194 13.20 -3.28 2.07
N LEU A 195 11.93 -3.68 2.14
CA LEU A 195 10.81 -2.77 2.31
C LEU A 195 10.90 -2.04 3.65
N LEU A 196 11.16 -2.74 4.76
CA LEU A 196 11.34 -2.10 6.07
C LEU A 196 12.63 -1.27 6.13
N GLY A 197 13.73 -1.73 5.53
CA GLY A 197 14.98 -0.99 5.43
C GLY A 197 14.91 0.22 4.49
N VAL A 198 14.05 0.19 3.47
CA VAL A 198 13.77 1.26 2.52
C VAL A 198 12.79 2.26 3.11
N GLU A 199 11.72 1.83 3.74
CA GLU A 199 10.76 2.74 4.38
C GLU A 199 11.38 3.44 5.60
N VAL A 200 12.08 2.70 6.46
CA VAL A 200 12.77 3.28 7.63
C VAL A 200 14.05 4.03 7.24
N GLY A 201 14.74 3.58 6.18
CA GLY A 201 16.07 4.08 5.84
C GLY A 201 16.13 5.11 4.71
N ARG A 202 15.27 5.04 3.69
CA ARG A 202 15.38 5.87 2.48
C ARG A 202 15.00 7.34 2.71
N PRO A 203 13.96 7.70 3.50
CA PRO A 203 13.66 9.11 3.80
C PRO A 203 14.81 9.80 4.54
N ALA A 204 15.51 9.07 5.41
CA ALA A 204 16.60 9.59 6.22
C ALA A 204 18.00 9.44 5.58
N GLY A 205 18.10 8.82 4.39
CA GLY A 205 19.37 8.68 3.66
C GLY A 205 20.28 7.56 4.18
N ASN A 206 19.71 6.54 4.83
CA ASN A 206 20.40 5.40 5.43
C ASN A 206 21.37 4.76 4.45
N ASN A 207 22.65 5.01 4.69
CA ASN A 207 23.74 4.42 3.93
C ASN A 207 24.85 4.02 4.89
N ARG A 208 25.70 3.07 4.48
CA ARG A 208 26.87 2.57 5.23
C ARG A 208 27.73 3.69 5.80
N LYS A 209 27.75 4.86 5.15
CA LYS A 209 28.47 6.06 5.61
C LYS A 209 27.95 6.64 6.94
N GLN A 210 26.65 6.49 7.25
CA GLN A 210 26.02 7.10 8.44
C GLN A 210 25.97 6.13 9.63
N THR A 211 25.58 4.87 9.40
CA THR A 211 25.45 3.87 10.47
C THR A 211 26.70 3.03 10.69
N GLY A 212 27.65 3.06 9.74
CA GLY A 212 28.75 2.10 9.69
C GLY A 212 28.28 0.67 9.37
N VAL A 213 29.24 -0.22 9.11
CA VAL A 213 28.96 -1.64 8.81
C VAL A 213 28.30 -2.34 10.01
N GLY A 214 28.82 -2.09 11.21
CA GLY A 214 28.31 -2.70 12.43
C GLY A 214 26.87 -2.29 12.75
N GLY A 215 26.53 -1.00 12.65
CA GLY A 215 25.17 -0.51 12.89
C GLY A 215 24.17 -1.03 11.85
N MET A 216 24.56 -1.07 10.59
CA MET A 216 23.76 -1.67 9.52
C MET A 216 23.44 -3.15 9.80
N TRP A 217 24.44 -3.95 10.19
CA TRP A 217 24.23 -5.35 10.55
C TRP A 217 23.40 -5.51 11.81
N SER A 218 23.60 -4.66 12.82
CA SER A 218 22.80 -4.66 14.05
C SER A 218 21.31 -4.45 13.76
N LEU A 219 20.97 -3.43 12.97
CA LEU A 219 19.60 -3.17 12.54
C LEU A 219 19.04 -4.31 11.67
N SER A 220 19.79 -4.77 10.67
CA SER A 220 19.37 -5.89 9.80
C SER A 220 19.10 -7.17 10.58
N ASN A 221 19.97 -7.52 11.53
CA ASN A 221 19.82 -8.71 12.37
C ASN A 221 18.62 -8.59 13.32
N TRP A 222 18.36 -7.39 13.83
CA TRP A 222 17.14 -7.13 14.61
C TRP A 222 15.88 -7.28 13.75
N ILE A 223 15.79 -6.66 12.56
CA ILE A 223 14.63 -6.84 11.65
C ILE A 223 14.42 -8.33 11.33
N LYS A 224 15.51 -9.03 11.02
CA LYS A 224 15.51 -10.49 10.82
C LYS A 224 14.96 -11.21 12.03
N ARG A 225 15.39 -10.88 13.24
CA ARG A 225 14.86 -11.52 14.45
C ARG A 225 13.36 -11.23 14.61
N SER A 226 12.94 -9.98 14.52
CA SER A 226 11.55 -9.56 14.73
C SER A 226 10.58 -10.26 13.78
N LEU A 227 10.94 -10.38 12.51
CA LEU A 227 10.14 -11.12 11.52
C LEU A 227 10.04 -12.63 11.85
N ARG A 228 11.04 -13.22 12.53
CA ARG A 228 11.15 -14.68 12.77
C ARG A 228 10.32 -15.04 13.98
N GLU A 229 10.36 -14.18 14.97
CA GLU A 229 9.57 -14.25 16.18
C GLU A 229 8.13 -13.76 15.97
N LYS A 230 7.74 -13.44 14.72
CA LYS A 230 6.40 -12.94 14.36
C LYS A 230 5.99 -11.74 15.22
N CYS A 231 6.93 -10.84 15.49
CA CYS A 231 6.69 -9.64 16.29
C CYS A 231 5.53 -8.83 15.67
N PRO A 232 4.46 -8.54 16.43
CA PRO A 232 3.38 -7.69 15.95
C PRO A 232 3.91 -6.32 15.54
N LEU A 233 3.30 -5.72 14.51
CA LEU A 233 3.73 -4.41 14.00
C LEU A 233 3.80 -3.33 15.09
N THR A 234 2.88 -3.35 16.05
CA THR A 234 2.90 -2.43 17.20
C THR A 234 4.17 -2.60 18.05
N GLY A 235 4.59 -3.84 18.32
CA GLY A 235 5.84 -4.11 19.05
C GLY A 235 7.05 -3.68 18.24
N PHE A 236 7.07 -4.01 16.95
CA PHE A 236 8.12 -3.64 16.01
C PHE A 236 8.35 -2.12 15.97
N PHE A 237 7.29 -1.33 15.82
CA PHE A 237 7.38 0.14 15.78
C PHE A 237 7.73 0.73 17.13
N ARG A 238 7.17 0.20 18.23
CA ARG A 238 7.49 0.66 19.59
C ARG A 238 8.97 0.48 19.89
N GLU A 239 9.56 -0.65 19.54
CA GLU A 239 10.99 -0.91 19.74
C GLU A 239 11.88 0.09 18.97
N ILE A 240 11.45 0.54 17.79
CA ILE A 240 12.16 1.58 17.02
C ILE A 240 12.06 2.95 17.70
N ILE A 241 10.85 3.42 17.98
CA ILE A 241 10.61 4.78 18.48
C ILE A 241 11.12 4.96 19.92
N THR A 242 11.19 3.89 20.70
CA THR A 242 11.68 3.93 22.08
C THR A 242 13.14 3.48 22.23
N ALA A 243 13.84 3.21 21.12
CA ALA A 243 15.19 2.65 21.15
C ALA A 243 16.18 3.56 21.88
N ARG A 244 17.01 2.96 22.74
CA ARG A 244 18.09 3.63 23.47
C ARG A 244 19.37 2.80 23.48
N GLY A 245 20.50 3.45 23.73
CA GLY A 245 21.80 2.80 23.92
C GLY A 245 22.59 2.59 22.63
N SER A 246 23.51 1.63 22.66
CA SER A 246 24.50 1.43 21.60
C SER A 246 23.87 0.98 20.28
N THR A 247 24.20 1.65 19.18
CA THR A 247 23.78 1.29 17.81
C THR A 247 24.38 -0.03 17.31
N LEU A 248 25.38 -0.58 18.00
CA LEU A 248 25.96 -1.88 17.64
C LEU A 248 25.25 -3.04 18.34
N LYS A 249 24.69 -2.79 19.53
CA LYS A 249 24.00 -3.81 20.35
C LYS A 249 22.48 -3.74 20.21
N ASN A 250 21.93 -2.53 20.08
CA ASN A 250 20.52 -2.28 19.89
C ASN A 250 20.27 -1.79 18.45
N GLY A 251 19.93 -2.71 17.56
CA GLY A 251 19.66 -2.43 16.14
C GLY A 251 18.72 -1.24 15.89
N PRO A 252 17.53 -1.20 16.54
CA PRO A 252 16.59 -0.08 16.50
C PRO A 252 17.18 1.31 16.75
N ALA A 253 18.22 1.42 17.60
CA ALA A 253 18.84 2.72 17.89
C ALA A 253 19.51 3.36 16.66
N ASN A 254 19.76 2.57 15.60
CA ASN A 254 20.26 3.12 14.33
C ASN A 254 19.25 4.03 13.63
N PHE A 255 17.95 3.94 13.93
CA PHE A 255 16.94 4.87 13.40
C PHE A 255 17.29 6.33 13.72
N PHE A 256 17.66 6.60 14.98
CA PHE A 256 18.07 7.93 15.45
C PHE A 256 19.46 8.36 14.95
N ARG A 257 20.29 7.42 14.53
CA ARG A 257 21.65 7.69 14.03
C ARG A 257 21.62 8.27 12.62
N ILE A 258 20.59 7.94 11.85
CA ILE A 258 20.47 8.30 10.44
C ILE A 258 20.06 9.78 10.30
N SER A 259 19.14 10.26 11.15
CA SER A 259 18.71 11.67 11.17
C SER A 259 19.62 12.53 12.05
N ARG A 260 20.27 13.54 11.46
CA ARG A 260 21.20 14.44 12.18
C ARG A 260 20.52 15.63 12.86
N LYS A 261 19.32 15.99 12.40
CA LYS A 261 18.54 17.11 12.94
C LYS A 261 17.24 16.60 13.54
N PRO A 262 16.76 17.22 14.64
CA PRO A 262 15.44 16.90 15.19
C PRO A 262 14.31 17.02 14.16
N THR A 263 14.39 17.98 13.25
CA THR A 263 13.41 18.19 12.16
C THR A 263 13.34 16.99 11.22
N ASP A 264 14.49 16.50 10.75
CA ASP A 264 14.56 15.39 9.79
C ASP A 264 14.04 14.09 10.43
N LEU A 265 14.29 13.93 11.73
CA LEU A 265 13.77 12.82 12.53
C LEU A 265 12.25 12.91 12.68
N ALA A 266 11.71 14.09 13.02
CA ALA A 266 10.27 14.31 13.15
C ALA A 266 9.55 14.05 11.81
N GLU A 267 10.07 14.58 10.70
CA GLU A 267 9.53 14.39 9.36
C GLU A 267 9.55 12.90 8.94
N THR A 268 10.68 12.22 9.14
CA THR A 268 10.79 10.78 8.84
C THR A 268 9.85 9.96 9.72
N THR A 269 9.75 10.28 11.00
CA THR A 269 8.87 9.57 11.94
C THR A 269 7.40 9.73 11.52
N ALA A 270 6.98 10.95 11.20
CA ALA A 270 5.62 11.21 10.70
C ALA A 270 5.34 10.46 9.39
N GLN A 271 6.29 10.44 8.45
CA GLN A 271 6.09 9.76 7.17
C GLN A 271 6.03 8.24 7.33
N VAL A 272 6.93 7.65 8.13
CA VAL A 272 7.06 6.19 8.25
C VAL A 272 5.97 5.59 9.13
N PHE A 273 5.64 6.22 10.26
CA PHE A 273 4.75 5.63 11.26
C PHE A 273 3.34 6.20 11.23
N LEU A 274 3.15 7.43 10.74
CA LEU A 274 1.83 8.06 10.64
C LEU A 274 1.31 8.10 9.19
N GLY A 275 2.17 7.85 8.20
CA GLY A 275 1.81 7.97 6.78
C GLY A 275 1.60 9.41 6.31
N VAL A 276 2.07 10.39 7.09
CA VAL A 276 1.85 11.82 6.86
C VAL A 276 3.15 12.49 6.41
N ARG A 277 3.09 13.27 5.33
CA ARG A 277 4.22 14.11 4.89
C ARG A 277 4.17 15.48 5.56
N ILE A 278 4.48 15.51 6.86
CA ILE A 278 4.39 16.73 7.67
C ILE A 278 5.29 17.86 7.14
N GLN A 279 6.32 17.57 6.32
CA GLN A 279 7.18 18.60 5.71
C GLN A 279 6.42 19.62 4.85
N CYS A 280 5.24 19.27 4.32
CA CYS A 280 4.41 20.24 3.60
C CYS A 280 3.83 21.32 4.52
N ALA A 281 3.66 21.02 5.82
CA ALA A 281 3.21 21.96 6.84
C ALA A 281 4.29 23.01 7.22
N ARG A 282 5.56 22.74 6.90
CA ARG A 282 6.71 23.58 7.30
C ARG A 282 6.60 25.04 6.85
N CYS A 283 6.13 25.26 5.62
CA CYS A 283 6.07 26.59 5.01
C CYS A 283 4.65 27.15 4.92
N HIS A 284 3.63 26.29 5.00
CA HIS A 284 2.21 26.64 4.88
C HIS A 284 1.37 25.52 5.46
N HIS A 285 0.09 25.75 5.76
CA HIS A 285 -0.83 24.68 6.19
C HIS A 285 -0.83 23.50 5.20
N HIS A 286 -0.86 22.27 5.73
CA HIS A 286 -0.77 21.08 4.89
C HIS A 286 -1.97 21.03 3.92
N PRO A 287 -1.77 20.92 2.59
CA PRO A 287 -2.82 21.15 1.61
C PRO A 287 -3.91 20.07 1.57
N TYR A 288 -3.68 18.93 2.21
CA TYR A 288 -4.57 17.76 2.19
C TYR A 288 -4.84 17.14 3.56
N GLU A 289 -4.22 17.66 4.61
CA GLU A 289 -4.27 17.06 5.96
C GLU A 289 -4.66 18.14 6.96
N VAL A 290 -5.01 17.74 8.18
CA VAL A 290 -5.46 18.66 9.24
C VAL A 290 -4.33 19.50 9.85
N TYR A 291 -3.07 19.23 9.50
CA TYR A 291 -1.91 19.85 10.12
C TYR A 291 -1.69 21.29 9.65
N SER A 292 -1.61 22.20 10.61
CA SER A 292 -1.26 23.59 10.44
C SER A 292 0.25 23.82 10.41
N GLN A 293 0.69 25.01 9.99
CA GLN A 293 2.10 25.39 10.10
C GLN A 293 2.57 25.46 11.57
N SER A 294 1.68 25.81 12.51
CA SER A 294 1.99 25.82 13.93
C SER A 294 2.11 24.42 14.55
N ASP A 295 1.51 23.39 13.93
CA ASP A 295 1.65 22.00 14.39
C ASP A 295 3.01 21.38 14.01
N TYR A 296 3.72 21.98 13.04
CA TYR A 296 5.06 21.58 12.59
C TYR A 296 6.14 22.16 13.50
#